data_AF-A0AA37SDW9-F1
#
_entry.id   AF-A0AA37SDW9-F1
#
_cell.length_a   1.000
_cell.length_b   1.000
_cell.length_c   1.000
_cell.angle_alpha   90.00
_cell.angle_beta   90.00
_cell.angle_gamma   90.00
#
_symmetry.space_group_name_H-M   'P 1'
#
loop_
_entity.id
_entity.type
_entity.pdbx_description
1 polymer ?
#
loop_
_entity_poly.entity_id
_entity_poly.type
_entity_poly.pdbx_seq_one_letter_code
_entity_poly.pdbx_strand_id
1 'polypeptide(L)'
;MGSLDSWSVEFEKIGWFIPPYVSMSQMDKILSKNVKNQSYITQAELEIILADLYSPLNMANLYVEKYSKTPFIKDYIEVLGDGLEAHFLGLHYAAVATLIPVVEGISRRLAKKRNVEHRYIKQTIKNLCESCKTEVNSRKLGAYEEVESMIDSFKEFSTKKLYIDSSQYPHSDYTNRNGITHAAYDDSDYGTPINFYKTVAAINSLCFLSEIDSSLSWFPPKESESGSKMSLFFSKCQEQSNIRERSF
;
A
#
# COMPACT_ATOMS: atom_id res chain seq x y z
N MET A 1 -9.23 -16.17 17.73
CA MET A 1 -8.68 -14.84 17.37
C MET A 1 -9.85 -14.03 16.82
N GLY A 2 -9.98 -12.78 17.27
CA GLY A 2 -11.10 -11.91 16.94
C GLY A 2 -10.66 -10.69 16.13
N SER A 3 -11.48 -9.66 16.09
CA SER A 3 -11.19 -8.37 15.42
C SER A 3 -9.78 -7.80 15.71
N LEU A 4 -9.19 -7.16 14.70
CA LEU A 4 -7.92 -6.41 14.77
C LEU A 4 -8.14 -4.89 14.93
N ASP A 5 -9.32 -4.44 15.37
CA ASP A 5 -9.64 -3.00 15.48
C ASP A 5 -8.62 -2.23 16.32
N SER A 6 -8.10 -2.82 17.41
CA SER A 6 -7.07 -2.19 18.23
C SER A 6 -5.77 -1.93 17.46
N TRP A 7 -5.43 -2.80 16.52
CA TRP A 7 -4.27 -2.62 15.65
C TRP A 7 -4.53 -1.51 14.64
N SER A 8 -5.74 -1.43 14.10
CA SER A 8 -6.14 -0.36 13.18
C SER A 8 -5.96 1.01 13.82
N VAL A 9 -6.39 1.17 15.08
CA VAL A 9 -6.24 2.43 15.84
C VAL A 9 -4.77 2.81 16.00
N GLU A 10 -3.89 1.86 16.32
CA GLU A 10 -2.47 2.14 16.51
C GLU A 10 -1.75 2.45 15.18
N PHE A 11 -2.09 1.75 14.10
CA PHE A 11 -1.54 2.05 12.78
C PHE A 11 -2.01 3.41 12.25
N GLU A 12 -3.27 3.79 12.50
CA GLU A 12 -3.81 5.09 12.05
C GLU A 12 -3.02 6.27 12.62
N LYS A 13 -2.62 6.18 13.91
CA LYS A 13 -1.86 7.23 14.61
C LYS A 13 -0.52 7.53 13.96
N ILE A 14 0.10 6.54 13.33
CA ILE A 14 1.38 6.67 12.64
C ILE A 14 1.22 6.88 11.12
N GLY A 15 -0.01 7.08 10.64
CA GLY A 15 -0.28 7.31 9.22
C GLY A 15 -0.17 6.05 8.36
N TRP A 16 -0.45 4.90 8.96
CA TRP A 16 -0.43 3.57 8.34
C TRP A 16 -1.80 2.87 8.51
N PHE A 17 -1.94 1.64 8.03
CA PHE A 17 -3.13 0.79 8.21
C PHE A 17 -2.76 -0.69 8.19
N ILE A 18 -3.66 -1.61 8.54
CA ILE A 18 -3.35 -3.05 8.58
C ILE A 18 -3.11 -3.57 7.14
N PRO A 19 -1.86 -3.85 6.74
CA PRO A 19 -1.57 -4.18 5.34
C PRO A 19 -1.80 -5.66 5.07
N PRO A 20 -2.37 -6.05 3.92
CA PRO A 20 -2.33 -7.44 3.47
C PRO A 20 -0.90 -7.82 3.06
N TYR A 21 -0.67 -9.13 2.97
CA TYR A 21 0.63 -9.71 2.59
C TYR A 21 1.76 -9.41 3.57
N VAL A 22 1.42 -9.07 4.81
CA VAL A 22 2.35 -8.93 5.94
C VAL A 22 1.93 -9.90 7.04
N SER A 23 2.89 -10.59 7.64
CA SER A 23 2.59 -11.56 8.70
C SER A 23 2.17 -10.87 10.01
N MET A 24 1.36 -11.55 10.83
CA MET A 24 0.99 -11.07 12.17
C MET A 24 2.22 -10.75 13.02
N SER A 25 3.25 -11.60 12.98
CA SER A 25 4.50 -11.36 13.71
C SER A 25 5.22 -10.08 13.27
N GLN A 26 5.18 -9.73 11.98
CA GLN A 26 5.75 -8.48 11.50
C GLN A 26 4.93 -7.28 11.98
N MET A 27 3.60 -7.33 11.87
CA MET A 27 2.72 -6.27 12.37
C MET A 27 2.87 -6.05 13.89
N ASP A 28 2.91 -7.13 14.68
CA ASP A 28 3.15 -7.09 16.13
C ASP A 28 4.46 -6.39 16.48
N LYS A 29 5.52 -6.57 15.68
CA LYS A 29 6.80 -5.89 15.89
C LYS A 29 6.67 -4.38 15.69
N ILE A 30 5.90 -3.92 14.70
CA ILE A 30 5.66 -2.49 14.48
C ILE A 30 4.88 -1.90 15.65
N LEU A 31 3.77 -2.56 16.02
CA LEU A 31 2.92 -2.13 17.12
C LEU A 31 3.68 -2.10 18.46
N SER A 32 4.49 -3.13 18.72
CA SER A 32 5.33 -3.19 19.91
C SER A 32 6.32 -2.04 20.00
N LYS A 33 6.91 -1.61 18.87
CA LYS A 33 7.78 -0.42 18.84
C LYS A 33 6.98 0.86 19.07
N ASN A 34 5.79 0.98 18.47
CA ASN A 34 4.91 2.14 18.64
C ASN A 34 4.45 2.33 20.09
N VAL A 35 4.08 1.25 20.78
CA VAL A 35 3.56 1.30 22.15
C VAL A 35 4.68 1.50 23.20
N LYS A 36 5.89 0.94 22.97
CA LYS A 36 6.99 0.99 23.95
C LYS A 36 7.66 2.36 24.08
N ASN A 37 7.63 3.21 23.05
CA ASN A 37 8.45 4.42 23.00
C ASN A 37 7.91 5.61 23.83
N GLN A 38 6.80 5.49 24.57
CA GLN A 38 6.10 6.59 25.29
C GLN A 38 5.72 7.80 24.40
N SER A 39 6.07 7.73 23.13
CA SER A 39 5.89 8.66 22.03
C SER A 39 5.72 7.79 20.78
N TYR A 40 4.79 8.16 19.91
CA TYR A 40 4.54 7.42 18.67
C TYR A 40 5.79 7.40 17.79
N ILE A 41 6.00 6.32 17.04
CA ILE A 41 7.12 6.29 16.09
C ILE A 41 6.98 7.42 15.08
N THR A 42 8.09 8.06 14.79
CA THR A 42 8.19 9.12 13.78
C THR A 42 8.02 8.55 12.37
N GLN A 43 7.75 9.40 11.38
CA GLN A 43 7.69 8.95 9.98
C GLN A 43 9.05 8.40 9.50
N ALA A 44 10.17 8.93 9.98
CA ALA A 44 11.50 8.40 9.64
C ALA A 44 11.72 6.99 10.21
N GLU A 45 11.33 6.74 11.46
CA GLU A 45 11.41 5.40 12.06
C GLU A 45 10.47 4.41 11.37
N LEU A 46 9.27 4.87 11.02
CA LEU A 46 8.32 4.08 10.25
C LEU A 46 8.94 3.74 8.88
N GLU A 47 9.52 4.69 8.15
CA GLU A 47 10.20 4.43 6.86
C GLU A 47 11.22 3.30 6.95
N ILE A 48 12.07 3.29 7.98
CA ILE A 48 13.07 2.23 8.21
C ILE A 48 12.40 0.87 8.40
N ILE A 49 11.35 0.80 9.21
CA ILE A 49 10.61 -0.44 9.47
C ILE A 49 9.98 -0.99 8.18
N LEU A 50 9.49 -0.10 7.33
CA LEU A 50 8.80 -0.46 6.10
C LEU A 50 9.75 -0.86 4.98
N ALA A 51 10.98 -0.35 4.99
CA ALA A 51 12.02 -0.80 4.06
C ALA A 51 12.27 -2.30 4.15
N ASP A 52 12.17 -2.89 5.34
CA ASP A 52 12.26 -4.35 5.52
C ASP A 52 11.03 -5.07 4.96
N LEU A 53 9.83 -4.51 5.16
CA LEU A 53 8.58 -5.09 4.66
C LEU A 53 8.49 -5.06 3.13
N TYR A 54 8.89 -3.94 2.53
CA TYR A 54 8.86 -3.68 1.10
C TYR A 54 10.25 -3.81 0.47
N SER A 55 11.04 -4.76 0.98
CA SER A 55 12.36 -5.10 0.44
C SER A 55 12.30 -5.56 -1.02
N PRO A 56 13.43 -5.53 -1.76
CA PRO A 56 13.51 -6.03 -3.13
C PRO A 56 12.89 -7.42 -3.31
N LEU A 57 13.16 -8.33 -2.37
CA LEU A 57 12.65 -9.70 -2.41
C LEU A 57 11.13 -9.75 -2.25
N ASN A 58 10.58 -9.07 -1.24
CA ASN A 58 9.15 -9.08 -0.97
C ASN A 58 8.37 -8.43 -2.11
N MET A 59 8.87 -7.31 -2.64
CA MET A 59 8.25 -6.61 -3.76
C MET A 59 8.34 -7.39 -5.06
N ALA A 60 9.46 -8.06 -5.33
CA ALA A 60 9.60 -8.93 -6.49
C ALA A 60 8.60 -10.10 -6.44
N ASN A 61 8.45 -10.74 -5.29
CA ASN A 61 7.48 -11.82 -5.11
C ASN A 61 6.04 -11.31 -5.26
N LEU A 62 5.69 -10.13 -4.72
CA LEU A 62 4.38 -9.51 -4.94
C LEU A 62 4.13 -9.22 -6.42
N TYR A 63 5.10 -8.62 -7.09
CA TYR A 63 5.00 -8.28 -8.51
C TYR A 63 4.74 -9.53 -9.38
N VAL A 64 5.55 -10.57 -9.19
CA VAL A 64 5.49 -11.79 -9.98
C VAL A 64 4.30 -12.67 -9.60
N GLU A 65 4.07 -12.91 -8.31
CA GLU A 65 3.11 -13.92 -7.87
C GLU A 65 1.70 -13.38 -7.62
N LYS A 66 1.56 -12.07 -7.40
CA LYS A 66 0.25 -11.43 -7.16
C LYS A 66 -0.11 -10.48 -8.29
N TYR A 67 0.65 -9.39 -8.49
CA TYR A 67 0.23 -8.32 -9.40
C TYR A 67 0.07 -8.81 -10.85
N SER A 68 0.97 -9.66 -11.34
CA SER A 68 0.91 -10.18 -12.71
C SER A 68 -0.29 -11.13 -12.97
N LYS A 69 -0.94 -11.62 -11.91
CA LYS A 69 -1.99 -12.65 -11.98
C LYS A 69 -3.36 -12.13 -11.57
N THR A 70 -3.41 -11.18 -10.63
CA THR A 70 -4.67 -10.70 -10.07
C THR A 70 -5.48 -9.87 -11.09
N PRO A 71 -6.78 -10.16 -11.28
CA PRO A 71 -7.65 -9.41 -12.18
C PRO A 71 -7.62 -7.90 -11.90
N PHE A 72 -7.64 -7.10 -12.97
CA PHE A 72 -7.53 -5.63 -12.98
C PHE A 72 -6.18 -5.07 -12.51
N ILE A 73 -5.46 -5.76 -11.62
CA ILE A 73 -4.11 -5.38 -11.19
C ILE A 73 -3.13 -5.63 -12.34
N LYS A 74 -3.20 -6.81 -12.95
CA LYS A 74 -2.33 -7.22 -14.07
C LYS A 74 -2.43 -6.31 -15.29
N ASP A 75 -3.53 -5.58 -15.44
CA ASP A 75 -3.74 -4.61 -16.52
C ASP A 75 -2.81 -3.38 -16.38
N TYR A 76 -2.22 -3.18 -15.20
CA TYR A 76 -1.24 -2.12 -14.90
C TYR A 76 0.17 -2.66 -14.67
N ILE A 77 0.47 -3.89 -15.12
CA ILE A 77 1.73 -4.56 -14.76
C ILE A 77 2.97 -3.77 -15.22
N GLU A 78 2.93 -3.16 -16.39
CA GLU A 78 4.02 -2.32 -16.92
C GLU A 78 4.22 -1.08 -16.05
N VAL A 79 3.15 -0.33 -15.77
CA VAL A 79 3.18 0.88 -14.92
C VAL A 79 3.60 0.55 -13.49
N LEU A 80 3.17 -0.60 -12.96
CA LEU A 80 3.62 -1.11 -11.68
C LEU A 80 5.13 -1.38 -11.71
N GLY A 81 5.62 -2.05 -12.76
CA GLY A 81 7.05 -2.31 -12.97
C GLY A 81 7.86 -1.02 -12.95
N ASP A 82 7.47 -0.02 -13.74
CA ASP A 82 8.13 1.28 -13.80
C ASP A 82 8.15 1.98 -12.44
N GLY A 83 7.03 1.93 -11.70
CA GLY A 83 6.94 2.52 -10.36
C GLY A 83 7.83 1.83 -9.33
N LEU A 84 7.91 0.49 -9.36
CA LEU A 84 8.79 -0.29 -8.50
C LEU A 84 10.27 -0.04 -8.83
N GLU A 85 10.62 -0.08 -10.10
CA GLU A 85 11.96 0.19 -10.59
C GLU A 85 12.42 1.60 -10.20
N ALA A 86 11.57 2.61 -10.43
CA ALA A 86 11.84 3.98 -10.01
C ALA A 86 12.13 4.07 -8.51
N HIS A 87 11.35 3.38 -7.66
CA HIS A 87 11.61 3.36 -6.23
C HIS A 87 12.98 2.78 -5.89
N PHE A 88 13.32 1.62 -6.45
CA PHE A 88 14.62 0.99 -6.18
C PHE A 88 15.79 1.78 -6.79
N LEU A 89 15.58 2.55 -7.86
CA LEU A 89 16.55 3.53 -8.39
C LEU A 89 16.65 4.84 -7.57
N GLY A 90 15.93 4.94 -6.45
CA GLY A 90 15.91 6.14 -5.60
C GLY A 90 15.11 7.32 -6.19
N LEU A 91 14.33 7.10 -7.24
CA LEU A 91 13.47 8.08 -7.92
C LEU A 91 12.08 8.12 -7.29
N HIS A 92 12.00 8.40 -5.99
CA HIS A 92 10.76 8.25 -5.22
C HIS A 92 9.62 9.18 -5.68
N TYR A 93 9.92 10.39 -6.14
CA TYR A 93 8.94 11.28 -6.78
C TYR A 93 8.23 10.60 -7.96
N ALA A 94 9.04 10.06 -8.89
CA ALA A 94 8.55 9.38 -10.07
C ALA A 94 7.79 8.11 -9.68
N ALA A 95 8.32 7.32 -8.74
CA ALA A 95 7.66 6.11 -8.26
C ALA A 95 6.24 6.39 -7.77
N VAL A 96 6.06 7.42 -6.93
CA VAL A 96 4.75 7.73 -6.33
C VAL A 96 3.80 8.36 -7.35
N ALA A 97 4.29 9.30 -8.17
CA ALA A 97 3.51 9.92 -9.23
C ALA A 97 3.00 8.89 -10.25
N THR A 98 3.80 7.85 -10.53
CA THR A 98 3.43 6.72 -11.40
C THR A 98 2.38 5.80 -10.76
N LEU A 99 2.49 5.53 -9.45
CA LEU A 99 1.65 4.53 -8.77
C LEU A 99 0.31 5.07 -8.25
N ILE A 100 0.18 6.36 -7.95
CA ILE A 100 -1.10 6.96 -7.52
C ILE A 100 -2.22 6.73 -8.56
N PRO A 101 -2.02 7.01 -9.86
CA PRO A 101 -3.03 6.71 -10.88
C PRO A 101 -3.44 5.23 -10.94
N VAL A 102 -2.52 4.31 -10.64
CA VAL A 102 -2.79 2.87 -10.59
C VAL A 102 -3.78 2.54 -9.47
N VAL A 103 -3.62 3.14 -8.28
CA VAL A 103 -4.58 3.00 -7.17
C VAL A 103 -5.99 3.43 -7.62
N GLU A 104 -6.10 4.57 -8.31
CA GLU A 104 -7.39 5.05 -8.81
C GLU A 104 -8.00 4.14 -9.87
N GLY A 105 -7.18 3.75 -10.84
CA GLY A 105 -7.59 2.93 -11.98
C GLY A 105 -8.09 1.55 -11.54
N ILE A 106 -7.40 0.90 -10.60
CA ILE A 106 -7.82 -0.37 -10.02
C ILE A 106 -9.13 -0.19 -9.24
N SER A 107 -9.21 0.83 -8.38
CA SER A 107 -10.39 1.09 -7.55
C SER A 107 -11.66 1.26 -8.39
N ARG A 108 -11.57 2.02 -9.50
CA ARG A 108 -12.71 2.23 -10.42
C ARG A 108 -13.10 0.96 -11.16
N ARG A 109 -12.14 0.14 -11.60
CA ARG A 109 -12.41 -1.13 -12.27
C ARG A 109 -13.10 -2.13 -11.34
N LEU A 110 -12.61 -2.25 -10.11
CA LEU A 110 -13.23 -3.11 -9.09
C LEU A 110 -14.62 -2.62 -8.73
N ALA A 111 -14.80 -1.32 -8.52
CA ALA A 111 -16.12 -0.74 -8.22
C ALA A 111 -17.12 -0.99 -9.35
N LYS A 112 -16.69 -0.83 -10.61
CA LYS A 112 -17.51 -1.15 -11.79
C LYS A 112 -17.89 -2.63 -11.84
N LYS A 113 -16.95 -3.55 -11.59
CA LYS A 113 -17.24 -5.01 -11.54
C LYS A 113 -18.30 -5.32 -10.49
N ARG A 114 -18.19 -4.71 -9.31
CA ARG A 114 -19.10 -4.94 -8.17
C ARG A 114 -20.38 -4.12 -8.23
N ASN A 115 -20.60 -3.39 -9.34
CA ASN A 115 -21.77 -2.54 -9.57
C ASN A 115 -22.02 -1.53 -8.44
N VAL A 116 -20.96 -0.92 -7.90
CA VAL A 116 -21.07 0.16 -6.91
C VAL A 116 -20.77 1.52 -7.54
N GLU A 117 -21.35 2.58 -6.94
CA GLU A 117 -21.18 3.95 -7.41
C GLU A 117 -19.70 4.37 -7.36
N HIS A 118 -19.21 4.98 -8.44
CA HIS A 118 -17.77 5.24 -8.64
C HIS A 118 -17.45 6.60 -9.29
N ARG A 119 -18.24 7.64 -9.01
CA ARG A 119 -18.04 8.99 -9.58
C ARG A 119 -16.75 9.66 -9.08
N TYR A 120 -16.63 9.83 -7.77
CA TYR A 120 -15.49 10.47 -7.12
C TYR A 120 -14.61 9.44 -6.42
N ILE A 121 -13.29 9.50 -6.60
CA ILE A 121 -12.38 8.43 -6.17
C ILE A 121 -12.47 8.09 -4.67
N LYS A 122 -12.57 9.11 -3.81
CA LYS A 122 -12.75 8.92 -2.36
C LYS A 122 -14.02 8.12 -2.04
N GLN A 123 -15.12 8.43 -2.73
CA GLN A 123 -16.39 7.70 -2.59
C GLN A 123 -16.29 6.30 -3.21
N THR A 124 -15.62 6.16 -4.36
CA THR A 124 -15.38 4.87 -5.02
C THR A 124 -14.71 3.88 -4.09
N ILE A 125 -13.61 4.27 -3.44
CA ILE A 125 -12.88 3.38 -2.52
C ILE A 125 -13.75 3.04 -1.31
N LYS A 126 -14.45 4.03 -0.74
CA LYS A 126 -15.39 3.79 0.37
C LYS A 126 -16.44 2.74 0.03
N ASN A 127 -17.15 2.93 -1.09
CA ASN A 127 -18.20 2.01 -1.56
C ASN A 127 -17.66 0.63 -1.89
N LEU A 128 -16.45 0.57 -2.49
CA LEU A 128 -15.77 -0.69 -2.78
C LEU A 128 -15.47 -1.46 -1.48
N CYS A 129 -14.85 -0.81 -0.49
CA CYS A 129 -14.57 -1.43 0.80
C CYS A 129 -15.85 -1.91 1.49
N GLU A 130 -16.91 -1.10 1.50
CA GLU A 130 -18.20 -1.48 2.08
C GLU A 130 -18.80 -2.72 1.39
N SER A 131 -18.78 -2.76 0.06
CA SER A 131 -19.25 -3.92 -0.71
C SER A 131 -18.44 -5.19 -0.44
N CYS A 132 -17.11 -5.09 -0.39
CA CYS A 132 -16.21 -6.20 -0.07
C CYS A 132 -16.44 -6.72 1.36
N LYS A 133 -16.59 -5.80 2.33
CA LYS A 133 -16.88 -6.13 3.73
C LYS A 133 -18.22 -6.86 3.88
N THR A 134 -19.29 -6.37 3.23
CA THR A 134 -20.58 -7.06 3.24
C THR A 134 -20.46 -8.49 2.72
N GLU A 135 -19.70 -8.69 1.63
CA GLU A 135 -19.49 -10.03 1.08
C GLU A 135 -18.71 -10.93 2.04
N VAL A 136 -17.57 -10.46 2.57
CA VAL A 136 -16.77 -11.20 3.57
C VAL A 136 -17.62 -11.64 4.75
N ASN A 137 -18.45 -10.75 5.27
CA ASN A 137 -19.31 -11.04 6.42
C ASN A 137 -20.44 -12.02 6.10
N SER A 138 -21.04 -11.90 4.91
CA SER A 138 -22.11 -12.80 4.46
C SER A 138 -21.61 -14.23 4.20
N ARG A 139 -20.41 -14.35 3.61
CA ARG A 139 -19.81 -15.64 3.22
C ARG A 139 -18.89 -16.21 4.29
N LYS A 140 -18.60 -15.45 5.36
CA LYS A 140 -17.64 -15.80 6.42
C LYS A 140 -16.27 -16.20 5.84
N LEU A 141 -15.75 -15.39 4.93
CA LEU A 141 -14.50 -15.68 4.23
C LEU A 141 -13.30 -15.55 5.16
N GLY A 142 -12.59 -16.66 5.37
CA GLY A 142 -11.38 -16.68 6.18
C GLY A 142 -11.63 -16.33 7.66
N ALA A 143 -10.65 -15.69 8.29
CA ALA A 143 -10.82 -15.05 9.59
C ALA A 143 -11.58 -13.73 9.40
N TYR A 144 -12.89 -13.82 9.12
CA TYR A 144 -13.68 -12.73 8.58
C TYR A 144 -13.64 -11.43 9.42
N GLU A 145 -13.47 -11.53 10.75
CA GLU A 145 -13.31 -10.38 11.64
C GLU A 145 -11.96 -9.66 11.45
N GLU A 146 -10.88 -10.43 11.23
CA GLU A 146 -9.57 -9.88 10.90
C GLU A 146 -9.59 -9.23 9.50
N VAL A 147 -10.22 -9.90 8.54
CA VAL A 147 -10.41 -9.40 7.18
C VAL A 147 -11.22 -8.11 7.17
N GLU A 148 -12.31 -8.04 7.93
CA GLU A 148 -13.12 -6.83 8.11
C GLU A 148 -12.25 -5.67 8.63
N SER A 149 -11.44 -5.94 9.66
CA SER A 149 -10.52 -4.94 10.23
C SER A 149 -9.51 -4.43 9.21
N MET A 150 -8.97 -5.32 8.36
CA MET A 150 -8.05 -4.93 7.27
C MET A 150 -8.73 -4.01 6.26
N ILE A 151 -9.95 -4.38 5.82
CA ILE A 151 -10.74 -3.58 4.86
C ILE A 151 -11.07 -2.21 5.44
N ASP A 152 -11.52 -2.15 6.69
CA ASP A 152 -11.89 -0.90 7.35
C ASP A 152 -10.67 0.00 7.60
N SER A 153 -9.53 -0.56 8.00
CA SER A 153 -8.29 0.21 8.16
C SER A 153 -7.80 0.83 6.84
N PHE A 154 -7.89 0.08 5.72
CA PHE A 154 -7.54 0.58 4.40
C PHE A 154 -8.50 1.66 3.91
N LYS A 155 -9.81 1.48 4.14
CA LYS A 155 -10.85 2.48 3.85
C LYS A 155 -10.54 3.78 4.60
N GLU A 156 -10.19 3.68 5.87
CA GLU A 156 -9.86 4.81 6.72
C GLU A 156 -8.63 5.56 6.21
N PHE A 157 -7.51 4.85 5.98
CA PHE A 157 -6.30 5.43 5.41
C PHE A 157 -6.58 6.13 4.08
N SER A 158 -7.29 5.47 3.18
CA SER A 158 -7.59 6.03 1.85
C SER A 158 -8.42 7.31 1.96
N THR A 159 -9.46 7.31 2.78
CA THR A 159 -10.43 8.41 2.83
C THR A 159 -10.02 9.56 3.74
N LYS A 160 -9.23 9.30 4.78
CA LYS A 160 -8.79 10.30 5.77
C LYS A 160 -7.34 10.74 5.64
N LYS A 161 -6.53 10.06 4.83
CA LYS A 161 -5.12 10.43 4.60
C LYS A 161 -4.82 10.61 3.11
N LEU A 162 -4.92 9.55 2.31
CA LEU A 162 -4.46 9.58 0.92
C LEU A 162 -5.29 10.54 0.04
N TYR A 163 -6.61 10.61 0.22
CA TYR A 163 -7.52 11.44 -0.59
C TYR A 163 -8.22 12.56 0.20
N ILE A 164 -7.68 12.94 1.36
CA ILE A 164 -8.14 14.14 2.06
C ILE A 164 -7.64 15.41 1.35
N ASP A 165 -8.20 16.56 1.70
CA ASP A 165 -7.65 17.86 1.29
C ASP A 165 -6.18 17.96 1.73
N SER A 166 -5.29 18.44 0.86
CA SER A 166 -3.84 18.46 1.14
C SER A 166 -3.48 19.32 2.35
N SER A 167 -4.29 20.35 2.65
CA SER A 167 -4.13 21.20 3.85
C SER A 167 -4.47 20.51 5.16
N GLN A 168 -5.13 19.35 5.09
CA GLN A 168 -5.56 18.56 6.25
C GLN A 168 -4.74 17.29 6.45
N TYR A 169 -3.71 17.06 5.61
CA TYR A 169 -2.85 15.89 5.78
C TYR A 169 -2.04 16.01 7.09
N PRO A 170 -2.12 15.04 8.01
CA PRO A 170 -1.66 15.26 9.39
C PRO A 170 -0.23 14.78 9.68
N HIS A 171 0.48 14.22 8.68
CA HIS A 171 1.81 13.64 8.90
C HIS A 171 2.88 14.38 8.08
N SER A 172 4.10 14.43 8.59
CA SER A 172 5.22 15.16 8.00
C SER A 172 5.80 14.52 6.74
N ASP A 173 5.29 13.37 6.30
CA ASP A 173 5.73 12.71 5.07
C ASP A 173 4.93 13.14 3.83
N TYR A 174 3.83 13.88 4.01
CA TYR A 174 3.01 14.40 2.91
C TYR A 174 2.55 13.37 1.86
N THR A 175 2.34 12.10 2.25
CA THR A 175 1.73 11.08 1.36
C THR A 175 0.23 11.31 1.14
N ASN A 176 -0.09 12.37 0.40
CA ASN A 176 -1.43 12.76 0.00
C ASN A 176 -1.50 12.92 -1.52
N ARG A 177 -2.50 12.28 -2.13
CA ARG A 177 -2.69 12.28 -3.58
C ARG A 177 -2.86 13.69 -4.13
N ASN A 178 -3.70 14.51 -3.51
CA ASN A 178 -4.02 15.84 -4.04
C ASN A 178 -2.79 16.74 -4.03
N GLY A 179 -2.04 16.75 -2.92
CA GLY A 179 -0.84 17.57 -2.82
C GLY A 179 0.26 17.15 -3.80
N ILE A 180 0.48 15.84 -3.96
CA ILE A 180 1.46 15.30 -4.90
C ILE A 180 1.05 15.57 -6.36
N THR A 181 -0.18 15.24 -6.75
CA THR A 181 -0.62 15.30 -8.16
C THR A 181 -0.98 16.69 -8.66
N HIS A 182 -1.18 17.65 -7.75
CA HIS A 182 -1.48 19.04 -8.11
C HIS A 182 -0.34 20.00 -7.74
N ALA A 183 0.85 19.47 -7.45
CA ALA A 183 2.05 20.24 -7.13
C ALA A 183 1.82 21.27 -6.01
N ALA A 184 1.04 20.90 -4.99
CA ALA A 184 0.88 21.70 -3.78
C ALA A 184 2.02 21.46 -2.77
N TYR A 185 2.82 20.42 -3.01
CA TYR A 185 3.99 20.04 -2.23
C TYR A 185 5.25 20.21 -3.08
N ASP A 186 6.34 20.64 -2.45
CA ASP A 186 7.65 20.80 -3.09
C ASP A 186 8.61 19.63 -2.78
N ASP A 187 9.86 19.73 -3.24
CA ASP A 187 10.89 18.71 -3.08
C ASP A 187 11.34 18.50 -1.60
N SER A 188 10.94 19.38 -0.67
CA SER A 188 11.21 19.22 0.76
C SER A 188 10.06 18.54 1.51
N ASP A 189 8.87 18.54 0.93
CA ASP A 189 7.66 17.99 1.54
C ASP A 189 7.54 16.47 1.33
N TYR A 190 7.86 15.96 0.14
CA TYR A 190 7.71 14.54 -0.20
C TYR A 190 8.88 14.03 -1.05
N GLY A 191 8.83 12.76 -1.47
CA GLY A 191 9.88 12.16 -2.30
C GLY A 191 10.89 11.32 -1.51
N THR A 192 10.48 10.81 -0.35
CA THR A 192 11.25 9.81 0.40
C THR A 192 10.62 8.42 0.24
N PRO A 193 11.35 7.33 0.57
CA PRO A 193 10.84 5.97 0.45
C PRO A 193 9.45 5.73 1.07
N ILE A 194 9.10 6.40 2.18
CA ILE A 194 7.81 6.19 2.85
C ILE A 194 6.60 6.50 1.96
N ASN A 195 6.71 7.50 1.07
CA ASN A 195 5.63 7.84 0.15
C ASN A 195 5.30 6.68 -0.77
N PHE A 196 6.34 5.98 -1.25
CA PHE A 196 6.19 4.77 -2.03
C PHE A 196 5.61 3.63 -1.20
N TYR A 197 6.12 3.39 0.02
CA TYR A 197 5.63 2.29 0.87
C TYR A 197 4.14 2.40 1.17
N LYS A 198 3.66 3.59 1.52
CA LYS A 198 2.23 3.83 1.77
C LYS A 198 1.39 3.68 0.49
N THR A 199 1.92 4.11 -0.66
CA THR A 199 1.23 4.00 -1.95
C THR A 199 1.14 2.55 -2.42
N VAL A 200 2.22 1.77 -2.31
CA VAL A 200 2.23 0.37 -2.71
C VAL A 200 1.46 -0.51 -1.71
N ALA A 201 1.40 -0.13 -0.44
CA ALA A 201 0.48 -0.75 0.52
C ALA A 201 -0.98 -0.57 0.07
N ALA A 202 -1.37 0.59 -0.45
CA ALA A 202 -2.71 0.80 -0.99
C ALA A 202 -2.99 -0.11 -2.21
N ILE A 203 -1.99 -0.30 -3.10
CA ILE A 203 -2.08 -1.25 -4.21
C ILE A 203 -2.24 -2.69 -3.70
N ASN A 204 -1.49 -3.07 -2.66
CA ASN A 204 -1.63 -4.37 -2.00
C ASN A 204 -3.05 -4.59 -1.48
N SER A 205 -3.64 -3.59 -0.82
CA SER A 205 -5.03 -3.63 -0.38
C SER A 205 -6.00 -3.84 -1.53
N LEU A 206 -5.83 -3.14 -2.65
CA LEU A 206 -6.70 -3.32 -3.81
C LEU A 206 -6.52 -4.70 -4.48
N CYS A 207 -5.29 -5.22 -4.50
CA CYS A 207 -5.02 -6.59 -4.93
C CYS A 207 -5.76 -7.59 -4.02
N PHE A 208 -5.69 -7.40 -2.71
CA PHE A 208 -6.41 -8.19 -1.72
C PHE A 208 -7.94 -8.10 -1.89
N LEU A 209 -8.51 -6.91 -2.11
CA LEU A 209 -9.93 -6.73 -2.38
C LEU A 209 -10.38 -7.45 -3.66
N SER A 210 -9.53 -7.49 -4.69
CA SER A 210 -9.79 -8.24 -5.93
C SER A 210 -9.87 -9.76 -5.68
N GLU A 211 -9.08 -10.29 -4.75
CA GLU A 211 -9.04 -11.73 -4.43
C GLU A 211 -10.26 -12.22 -3.61
N ILE A 212 -11.07 -11.32 -3.04
CA ILE A 212 -12.34 -11.68 -2.36
C ILE A 212 -13.29 -12.41 -3.32
N ASP A 213 -13.24 -12.07 -4.61
CA ASP A 213 -14.12 -12.65 -5.64
C ASP A 213 -13.75 -14.10 -6.03
N SER A 214 -12.51 -14.55 -5.76
CA SER A 214 -12.01 -15.85 -6.25
C SER A 214 -11.80 -16.89 -5.15
N SER A 215 -11.04 -16.56 -4.10
CA SER A 215 -10.74 -17.51 -3.01
C SER A 215 -10.08 -16.88 -1.78
N LEU A 216 -9.92 -15.55 -1.74
CA LEU A 216 -9.31 -14.77 -0.67
C LEU A 216 -7.95 -15.29 -0.16
N SER A 217 -6.85 -14.59 -0.48
CA SER A 217 -5.52 -14.94 0.00
C SER A 217 -4.79 -13.69 0.47
N TRP A 218 -4.72 -13.44 1.79
CA TRP A 218 -3.98 -12.28 2.33
C TRP A 218 -2.56 -12.60 2.79
N PHE A 219 -2.10 -13.83 2.60
CA PHE A 219 -0.76 -14.25 3.00
C PHE A 219 0.30 -13.77 2.01
N PRO A 220 1.52 -13.43 2.49
CA PRO A 220 2.63 -13.12 1.60
C PRO A 220 2.81 -14.21 0.53
N PRO A 221 3.08 -13.83 -0.73
CA PRO A 221 3.37 -14.82 -1.76
C PRO A 221 4.62 -15.63 -1.41
N LYS A 222 4.65 -16.89 -1.86
CA LYS A 222 5.84 -17.72 -1.74
C LYS A 222 6.91 -17.24 -2.72
N GLU A 223 8.17 -17.44 -2.35
CA GLU A 223 9.29 -17.23 -3.26
C GLU A 223 9.17 -18.14 -4.49
N SER A 224 9.55 -17.61 -5.64
CA SER A 224 9.64 -18.34 -6.90
C SER A 224 10.92 -17.96 -7.63
N GLU A 225 11.36 -18.79 -8.59
CA GLU A 225 12.57 -18.51 -9.39
C GLU A 225 12.45 -17.16 -10.14
N SER A 226 11.25 -16.87 -10.66
CA SER A 226 10.98 -15.60 -11.33
C SER A 226 11.01 -14.43 -10.33
N GLY A 227 10.49 -14.64 -9.12
CA GLY A 227 10.61 -13.70 -8.01
C GLY A 227 12.07 -13.43 -7.63
N SER A 228 12.91 -14.46 -7.54
CA SER A 228 14.34 -14.31 -7.24
C SER A 228 15.08 -13.52 -8.32
N LYS A 229 14.79 -13.77 -9.62
CA LYS A 229 15.37 -12.99 -10.73
C LYS A 229 14.96 -11.52 -10.66
N MET A 230 13.67 -11.24 -10.41
CA MET A 230 13.19 -9.88 -10.25
C MET A 230 13.76 -9.20 -9.00
N SER A 231 13.94 -9.94 -7.90
CA SER A 231 14.59 -9.43 -6.69
C SER A 231 16.03 -9.02 -6.97
N LEU A 232 16.77 -9.82 -7.75
CA LEU A 232 18.14 -9.47 -8.14
C LEU A 232 18.16 -8.17 -8.97
N PHE A 233 17.22 -8.03 -9.91
CA PHE A 233 17.07 -6.80 -10.69
C PHE A 233 16.83 -5.58 -9.78
N PHE A 234 15.86 -5.62 -8.88
CA PHE A 234 15.59 -4.54 -7.93
C PHE A 234 16.77 -4.24 -7.01
N SER A 235 17.49 -5.27 -6.53
CA SER A 235 18.72 -5.06 -5.77
C SER A 235 19.80 -4.36 -6.60
N LYS A 236 19.92 -4.66 -7.90
CA LYS A 236 20.85 -3.94 -8.79
C LYS A 236 20.43 -2.49 -9.06
N CYS A 237 19.14 -2.20 -9.18
CA CYS A 237 18.64 -0.83 -9.21
C CYS A 237 19.04 -0.06 -7.95
N GLN A 238 18.93 -0.70 -6.77
CA GLN A 238 19.32 -0.09 -5.50
C GLN A 238 20.83 0.16 -5.39
N GLU A 239 21.66 -0.78 -5.84
CA GLU A 239 23.11 -0.56 -5.95
C GLU A 239 23.44 0.62 -6.87
N GLN A 240 22.76 0.72 -8.02
CA GLN A 240 22.93 1.83 -8.97
C GLN A 240 22.47 3.18 -8.39
N SER A 241 21.37 3.19 -7.63
CA SER A 241 20.90 4.39 -6.94
C SER A 241 21.98 4.99 -6.03
N ASN A 242 22.77 4.14 -5.36
CA ASN A 242 23.80 4.58 -4.42
C ASN A 242 25.02 5.24 -5.08
N ILE A 243 25.23 5.00 -6.39
CA ILE A 243 26.33 5.62 -7.15
C ILE A 243 25.89 6.79 -8.02
N ARG A 244 24.58 7.04 -8.10
CA ARG A 244 24.03 8.15 -8.88
C ARG A 244 24.35 9.48 -8.19
N GLU A 245 25.06 10.35 -8.87
CA GLU A 245 25.24 11.73 -8.42
C GLU A 245 23.88 12.43 -8.36
N ARG A 246 23.52 12.94 -7.17
CA ARG A 246 22.41 13.87 -7.02
C ARG A 246 22.99 15.27 -7.07
N SER A 247 22.73 15.98 -8.16
CA SER A 247 23.00 17.42 -8.23
C SER A 247 22.00 18.10 -7.28
N PHE A 248 22.52 18.68 -6.19
CA PHE A 248 21.76 19.53 -5.27
C PHE A 248 21.70 20.96 -5.81
#